data_AF-A0AA96UYY0-F1
#
_entry.id   AF-A0AA96UYY0-F1
#
_cell.length_a   1.000
_cell.length_b   1.000
_cell.length_c   1.000
_cell.angle_alpha   90.00
_cell.angle_beta   90.00
_cell.angle_gamma   90.00
#
_symmetry.space_group_name_H-M   'P 1'
#
loop_
_entity.id
_entity.type
_entity.pdbx_description
1 polymer ?
#
loop_
_entity_poly.entity_id
_entity_poly.type
_entity_poly.pdbx_seq_one_letter_code
_entity_poly.pdbx_strand_id
1 'polypeptide(L)'
;MKIKSRVSLRKNDKNKMVESLRDIYGDEVSVFSNSKFEVITTDEFKVIFADGKQMFIEYDGQLFPTVRGALELLPPKRLVTVDMGAVKFVVNGADVMSPGITAADSSIQKDDLVVIVEETHKKPLAIGRALMSGDEMAASDSGKAIKSLSYVGDALWGLEI
;
A
#
# COMPACT_ATOMS: atom_id res chain seq x y z
N MET A 1 1.96 -6.70 -15.66
CA MET A 1 3.28 -6.59 -15.02
C MET A 1 4.37 -7.39 -15.71
N LYS A 2 5.36 -6.70 -16.28
CA LYS A 2 6.56 -7.26 -16.90
C LYS A 2 7.81 -6.87 -16.11
N ILE A 3 8.63 -7.85 -15.73
CA ILE A 3 9.91 -7.62 -15.04
C ILE A 3 10.94 -7.05 -16.02
N LYS A 4 11.64 -5.97 -15.62
CA LYS A 4 12.71 -5.32 -16.38
C LYS A 4 14.09 -5.63 -15.79
N SER A 5 14.22 -5.61 -14.46
CA SER A 5 15.49 -5.89 -13.78
C SER A 5 15.26 -6.33 -12.33
N ARG A 6 16.28 -6.98 -11.76
CA ARG A 6 16.36 -7.33 -10.34
C ARG A 6 17.75 -6.97 -9.82
N VAL A 7 17.81 -6.24 -8.71
CA VAL A 7 19.09 -5.79 -8.11
C VAL A 7 19.03 -5.89 -6.59
N SER A 8 20.15 -6.22 -5.95
CA SER A 8 20.28 -6.11 -4.50
C SER A 8 20.59 -4.66 -4.11
N LEU A 9 19.90 -4.14 -3.09
CA LEU A 9 20.15 -2.80 -2.57
C LEU A 9 21.45 -2.74 -1.76
N ARG A 10 22.20 -1.64 -1.93
CA ARG A 10 23.37 -1.34 -1.10
C ARG A 10 22.93 -0.84 0.27
N LYS A 11 23.80 -1.00 1.28
CA LYS A 11 23.52 -0.62 2.67
C LYS A 11 23.01 0.81 2.82
N ASN A 12 23.64 1.78 2.16
CA ASN A 12 23.26 3.19 2.28
C ASN A 12 21.86 3.47 1.70
N ASP A 13 21.54 2.91 0.54
CA ASP A 13 20.24 3.09 -0.11
C ASP A 13 19.13 2.40 0.68
N LYS A 14 19.42 1.21 1.23
CA LYS A 14 18.54 0.51 2.16
C LYS A 14 18.22 1.36 3.39
N ASN A 15 19.24 1.96 4.02
CA ASN A 15 19.04 2.76 5.22
C ASN A 15 18.16 3.99 4.94
N LYS A 16 18.35 4.65 3.79
CA LYS A 16 17.47 5.76 3.37
C LYS A 16 16.03 5.30 3.16
N MET A 17 15.85 4.14 2.56
CA MET A 17 14.54 3.54 2.34
C MET A 17 13.82 3.22 3.66
N VAL A 18 14.50 2.58 4.60
CA VAL A 18 13.95 2.29 5.93
C VAL A 18 13.58 3.57 6.68
N GLU A 19 14.40 4.61 6.59
CA GLU A 19 14.11 5.91 7.20
C GLU A 19 12.81 6.53 6.63
N SER A 20 12.61 6.45 5.31
CA SER A 20 11.40 6.99 4.67
C SER A 20 10.11 6.30 5.09
N LEU A 21 10.17 5.05 5.58
CA LEU A 21 9.00 4.31 6.06
C LEU A 21 8.58 4.72 7.48
N ARG A 22 9.44 5.41 8.25
CA ARG A 22 9.13 5.79 9.63
C ARG A 22 7.93 6.73 9.75
N ASP A 23 7.62 7.50 8.72
CA ASP A 23 6.43 8.36 8.74
C ASP A 23 5.13 7.56 8.87
N ILE A 24 5.06 6.43 8.16
CA ILE A 24 3.91 5.53 8.14
C ILE A 24 3.93 4.60 9.37
N TYR A 25 5.08 4.02 9.69
CA TYR A 25 5.19 2.90 10.65
C TYR A 25 5.85 3.24 11.99
N GLY A 26 6.39 4.45 12.17
CA GLY A 26 7.20 4.77 13.34
C GLY A 26 8.46 3.91 13.42
N ASP A 27 8.89 3.55 14.63
CA ASP A 27 10.15 2.81 14.84
C ASP A 27 10.08 1.31 14.50
N GLU A 28 8.90 0.76 14.22
CA GLU A 28 8.71 -0.66 13.92
C GLU A 28 9.47 -1.11 12.66
N VAL A 29 9.70 -0.20 11.71
CA VAL A 29 10.50 -0.49 10.50
C VAL A 29 11.96 -0.80 10.78
N SER A 30 12.44 -0.54 12.01
CA SER A 30 13.80 -0.88 12.43
C SER A 30 14.07 -2.39 12.34
N VAL A 31 13.02 -3.24 12.31
CA VAL A 31 13.13 -4.68 12.05
C VAL A 31 13.89 -5.00 10.75
N PHE A 32 13.81 -4.12 9.75
CA PHE A 32 14.48 -4.29 8.46
C PHE A 32 15.95 -3.86 8.42
N SER A 33 16.50 -3.33 9.53
CA SER A 33 17.87 -2.79 9.56
C SER A 33 18.93 -3.82 9.13
N ASN A 34 18.70 -5.10 9.41
CA ASN A 34 19.61 -6.20 9.06
C ASN A 34 19.15 -7.02 7.85
N SER A 35 17.94 -6.77 7.33
CA SER A 35 17.39 -7.49 6.18
C SER A 35 18.17 -7.21 4.90
N LYS A 36 18.23 -8.22 4.03
CA LYS A 36 18.69 -8.08 2.65
C LYS A 36 17.52 -7.58 1.79
N PHE A 37 17.74 -6.47 1.10
CA PHE A 37 16.74 -5.87 0.23
C PHE A 37 17.05 -6.17 -1.23
N GLU A 38 16.05 -6.64 -1.97
CA GLU A 38 16.10 -6.84 -3.41
C GLU A 38 15.00 -6.03 -4.09
N VAL A 39 15.35 -5.31 -5.15
CA VAL A 39 14.42 -4.46 -5.91
C VAL A 39 14.19 -5.09 -7.26
N ILE A 40 12.93 -5.36 -7.57
CA ILE A 40 12.46 -5.76 -8.89
C ILE A 40 11.81 -4.55 -9.55
N THR A 41 12.39 -4.10 -10.66
CA THR A 41 11.79 -3.03 -11.46
C THR A 41 10.86 -3.63 -12.49
N THR A 42 9.62 -3.17 -12.53
CA THR A 42 8.62 -3.58 -13.53
C THR A 42 8.23 -2.40 -14.43
N ASP A 43 7.23 -2.61 -15.27
CA ASP A 43 6.55 -1.56 -16.03
C ASP A 43 5.60 -0.69 -15.18
N GLU A 44 5.19 -1.17 -14.00
CA GLU A 44 4.19 -0.52 -13.15
C GLU A 44 4.79 -0.01 -11.82
N PHE A 45 5.63 -0.82 -11.17
CA PHE A 45 6.18 -0.56 -9.83
C PHE A 45 7.68 -0.87 -9.78
N LYS A 46 8.39 -0.32 -8.78
CA LYS A 46 9.56 -1.01 -8.22
C LYS A 46 9.11 -1.77 -6.99
N VAL A 47 9.26 -3.09 -6.99
CA VAL A 47 8.84 -3.95 -5.87
C VAL A 47 10.06 -4.29 -5.03
N ILE A 48 9.95 -4.10 -3.71
CA ILE A 48 11.02 -4.32 -2.76
C ILE A 48 10.72 -5.55 -1.93
N PHE A 49 11.64 -6.50 -2.00
CA PHE A 49 11.64 -7.71 -1.20
C PHE A 49 12.63 -7.55 -0.04
N ALA A 50 12.20 -7.87 1.18
CA ALA A 50 13.05 -7.96 2.36
C ALA A 50 13.16 -9.44 2.75
N ASP A 51 14.39 -9.98 2.73
CA ASP A 51 14.67 -11.38 3.07
C ASP A 51 13.77 -12.39 2.32
N GLY A 52 13.54 -12.15 1.02
CA GLY A 52 12.72 -13.02 0.18
C GLY A 52 11.21 -12.72 0.22
N LYS A 53 10.75 -11.86 1.14
CA LYS A 53 9.33 -11.50 1.26
C LYS A 53 9.01 -10.20 0.53
N GLN A 54 7.92 -10.19 -0.23
CA GLN A 54 7.42 -8.98 -0.88
C GLN A 54 6.84 -8.02 0.16
N MET A 55 7.53 -6.89 0.40
CA MET A 55 7.14 -5.96 1.47
C MET A 55 6.62 -4.63 0.92
N PHE A 56 7.36 -3.98 0.03
CA PHE A 56 7.05 -2.60 -0.38
C PHE A 56 7.01 -2.42 -1.89
N ILE A 57 6.43 -1.29 -2.32
CA ILE A 57 6.55 -0.74 -3.66
C ILE A 57 7.05 0.69 -3.61
N GLU A 58 7.73 1.10 -4.67
CA GLU A 58 7.89 2.51 -5.04
C GLU A 58 6.97 2.79 -6.25
N TYR A 59 6.09 3.78 -6.12
CA TYR A 59 5.15 4.23 -7.15
C TYR A 59 5.07 5.75 -7.16
N ASP A 60 5.32 6.38 -8.31
CA ASP A 60 5.43 7.85 -8.47
C ASP A 60 6.29 8.52 -7.37
N GLY A 61 7.42 7.90 -7.03
CA GLY A 61 8.36 8.42 -6.03
C GLY A 61 7.94 8.22 -4.57
N GLN A 62 6.79 7.62 -4.31
CA GLN A 62 6.33 7.28 -2.96
C GLN A 62 6.64 5.82 -2.64
N LEU A 63 7.25 5.58 -1.49
CA LEU A 63 7.47 4.23 -0.95
C LEU A 63 6.28 3.84 -0.07
N PHE A 64 5.71 2.67 -0.32
CA PHE A 64 4.47 2.22 0.34
C PHE A 64 4.45 0.70 0.50
N PRO A 65 3.76 0.13 1.50
CA PRO A 65 3.58 -1.31 1.55
C PRO A 65 2.85 -1.88 0.33
N THR A 66 3.20 -3.11 -0.01
CA THR A 66 2.30 -3.98 -0.77
C THR A 66 1.15 -4.45 0.11
N VAL A 67 0.12 -5.06 -0.47
CA VAL A 67 -0.94 -5.69 0.33
C VAL A 67 -0.38 -6.77 1.27
N ARG A 68 0.64 -7.53 0.83
CA ARG A 68 1.36 -8.51 1.68
C ARG A 68 2.14 -7.83 2.81
N GLY A 69 2.87 -6.76 2.49
CA GLY A 69 3.58 -5.98 3.49
C GLY A 69 2.64 -5.35 4.51
N ALA A 70 1.49 -4.85 4.08
CA ALA A 70 0.46 -4.32 4.97
C ALA A 70 -0.14 -5.39 5.90
N LEU A 71 -0.30 -6.64 5.41
CA LEU A 71 -0.74 -7.76 6.24
C LEU A 71 0.28 -8.16 7.30
N GLU A 72 1.58 -8.08 6.99
CA GLU A 72 2.65 -8.45 7.91
C GLU A 72 2.98 -7.33 8.91
N LEU A 73 2.93 -6.07 8.48
CA LEU A 73 3.35 -4.92 9.29
C LEU A 73 2.22 -4.13 9.93
N LEU A 74 0.96 -4.30 9.50
CA LEU A 74 -0.22 -3.63 10.06
C LEU A 74 -0.03 -2.10 10.21
N PRO A 75 0.08 -1.34 9.11
CA PRO A 75 0.39 0.09 9.16
C PRO A 75 -0.61 0.87 10.04
N PRO A 76 -0.15 1.74 10.95
CA PRO A 76 -1.02 2.50 11.85
C PRO A 76 -1.64 3.75 11.20
N LYS A 77 -1.16 4.15 10.02
CA LYS A 77 -1.60 5.33 9.26
C LYS A 77 -1.90 4.98 7.81
N ARG A 78 -2.45 5.94 7.07
CA ARG A 78 -2.80 5.82 5.64
C ARG A 78 -3.85 4.73 5.39
N LEU A 79 -4.71 4.47 6.38
CA LEU A 79 -5.76 3.46 6.31
C LEU A 79 -7.08 4.09 5.84
N VAL A 80 -7.77 3.38 4.95
CA VAL A 80 -9.16 3.64 4.59
C VAL A 80 -9.97 2.37 4.79
N THR A 81 -10.99 2.44 5.64
CA THR A 81 -11.90 1.34 5.92
C THR A 81 -13.08 1.39 4.97
N VAL A 82 -13.41 0.25 4.36
CA VAL A 82 -14.61 0.08 3.55
C VAL A 82 -15.61 -0.88 4.20
N ASP A 83 -16.89 -0.69 3.88
CA ASP A 83 -17.96 -1.59 4.30
C ASP A 83 -17.87 -2.97 3.63
N MET A 84 -18.59 -3.95 4.20
CA MET A 84 -18.63 -5.31 3.65
C MET A 84 -19.22 -5.41 2.23
N GLY A 85 -20.08 -4.47 1.82
CA GLY A 85 -20.67 -4.42 0.48
C GLY A 85 -19.67 -4.01 -0.61
N ALA A 86 -18.69 -3.19 -0.24
CA ALA A 86 -17.61 -2.72 -1.11
C ALA A 86 -16.52 -3.78 -1.33
N VAL A 87 -16.28 -4.66 -0.35
CA VAL A 87 -15.17 -5.65 -0.36
C VAL A 87 -15.05 -6.40 -1.68
N LYS A 88 -16.15 -6.96 -2.19
CA LYS A 88 -16.14 -7.75 -3.43
C LYS A 88 -15.67 -6.96 -4.66
N PHE A 89 -15.84 -5.64 -4.66
CA PHE A 89 -15.40 -4.79 -5.77
C PHE A 89 -13.92 -4.44 -5.62
N VAL A 90 -13.50 -4.11 -4.39
CA VAL A 90 -12.10 -3.78 -4.06
C VAL A 90 -11.15 -4.93 -4.41
N VAL A 91 -11.49 -6.15 -4.02
CA VAL A 91 -10.66 -7.35 -4.32
C VAL A 91 -10.71 -7.78 -5.79
N ASN A 92 -11.48 -7.08 -6.62
CA ASN A 92 -11.51 -7.25 -8.08
C ASN A 92 -10.90 -6.04 -8.81
N GLY A 93 -10.19 -5.17 -8.09
CA GLY A 93 -9.47 -4.03 -8.67
C GLY A 93 -10.33 -2.82 -9.01
N ALA A 94 -11.59 -2.76 -8.55
CA ALA A 94 -12.41 -1.58 -8.75
C ALA A 94 -11.88 -0.39 -7.92
N ASP A 95 -12.08 0.81 -8.45
CA ASP A 95 -11.87 2.05 -7.69
C ASP A 95 -12.86 2.13 -6.51
N VAL A 96 -12.44 2.78 -5.43
CA VAL A 96 -13.29 2.95 -4.23
C VAL A 96 -14.09 4.24 -4.35
N MET A 97 -15.40 4.12 -4.17
CA MET A 97 -16.33 5.24 -4.14
C MET A 97 -16.57 5.66 -2.68
N SER A 98 -16.73 6.96 -2.42
CA SER A 98 -16.93 7.49 -1.06
C SER A 98 -18.06 6.82 -0.28
N PRO A 99 -19.23 6.48 -0.87
CA PRO A 99 -20.30 5.78 -0.15
C PRO A 99 -19.91 4.46 0.50
N GLY A 100 -18.89 3.79 -0.02
CA GLY A 100 -18.42 2.51 0.52
C GLY A 100 -17.37 2.67 1.61
N ILE A 101 -16.96 3.90 1.96
CA ILE A 101 -15.95 4.18 2.97
C ILE A 101 -16.64 4.45 4.31
N THR A 102 -16.27 3.72 5.34
CA THR A 102 -16.82 3.86 6.69
C THR A 102 -15.90 4.63 7.64
N ALA A 103 -14.61 4.71 7.32
CA ALA A 103 -13.64 5.55 8.02
C ALA A 103 -12.42 5.79 7.14
N ALA A 104 -11.77 6.94 7.28
CA ALA A 104 -10.49 7.23 6.65
C ALA A 104 -9.59 7.97 7.66
N ASP A 105 -8.29 7.71 7.60
CA ASP A 105 -7.29 8.49 8.33
C ASP A 105 -7.31 9.95 7.86
N SER A 106 -7.61 10.89 8.76
CA SER A 106 -7.74 12.32 8.46
C SER A 106 -6.44 12.97 7.99
N SER A 107 -5.29 12.34 8.23
CA SER A 107 -4.01 12.81 7.71
C SER A 107 -3.85 12.58 6.19
N ILE A 108 -4.68 11.73 5.58
CA ILE A 108 -4.66 11.46 4.14
C ILE A 108 -4.97 12.73 3.35
N GLN A 109 -4.08 13.09 2.45
CA GLN A 109 -4.25 14.13 1.45
C GLN A 109 -4.46 13.49 0.07
N LYS A 110 -4.97 14.30 -0.86
CA LYS A 110 -5.04 13.91 -2.27
C LYS A 110 -3.65 13.54 -2.78
N ASP A 111 -3.61 12.53 -3.64
CA ASP A 111 -2.41 11.91 -4.21
C ASP A 111 -1.53 11.12 -3.23
N ASP A 112 -1.90 10.99 -1.96
CA ASP A 112 -1.26 10.02 -1.07
C ASP A 112 -1.61 8.58 -1.46
N LEU A 113 -0.69 7.66 -1.17
CA LEU A 113 -0.98 6.24 -1.21
C LEU A 113 -1.68 5.79 0.07
N VAL A 114 -2.64 4.87 -0.08
CA VAL A 114 -3.49 4.38 1.02
C VAL A 114 -3.62 2.87 0.99
N VAL A 115 -3.79 2.27 2.17
CA VAL A 115 -4.20 0.86 2.33
C VAL A 115 -5.70 0.81 2.56
N ILE A 116 -6.39 0.01 1.76
CA ILE A 116 -7.83 -0.22 1.87
C ILE A 116 -8.05 -1.49 2.71
N VAL A 117 -8.81 -1.37 3.80
CA VAL A 117 -9.11 -2.46 4.74
C VAL A 117 -10.60 -2.68 4.89
N GLU A 118 -11.04 -3.89 5.24
CA GLU A 118 -12.46 -4.14 5.59
C GLU A 118 -12.78 -3.79 7.04
N GLU A 119 -14.05 -3.48 7.32
CA GLU A 119 -14.48 -2.93 8.61
C GLU A 119 -14.44 -3.89 9.81
N THR A 120 -14.54 -5.20 9.60
CA THR A 120 -14.70 -6.20 10.67
C THR A 120 -13.39 -6.58 11.33
N HIS A 121 -12.36 -6.95 10.55
CA HIS A 121 -11.06 -7.40 11.06
C HIS A 121 -9.90 -6.50 10.61
N LYS A 122 -10.19 -5.40 9.90
CA LYS A 122 -9.19 -4.47 9.35
C LYS A 122 -8.17 -5.17 8.44
N LYS A 123 -8.55 -6.25 7.76
CA LYS A 123 -7.66 -6.94 6.82
C LYS A 123 -7.38 -6.05 5.59
N PRO A 124 -6.11 -5.82 5.23
CA PRO A 124 -5.74 -5.20 3.96
C PRO A 124 -6.27 -5.99 2.76
N LEU A 125 -6.96 -5.28 1.88
CA LEU A 125 -7.57 -5.81 0.65
C LEU A 125 -6.81 -5.32 -0.58
N ALA A 126 -6.40 -4.05 -0.55
CA ALA A 126 -5.82 -3.35 -1.68
C ALA A 126 -4.99 -2.15 -1.22
N ILE A 127 -4.22 -1.61 -2.14
CA ILE A 127 -3.59 -0.31 -2.06
C ILE A 127 -4.05 0.56 -3.22
N GLY A 128 -4.12 1.87 -2.99
CA GLY A 128 -4.61 2.81 -3.99
C GLY A 128 -4.04 4.21 -3.82
N ARG A 129 -4.38 5.10 -4.76
CA ARG A 129 -4.08 6.53 -4.71
C ARG A 129 -5.34 7.31 -4.31
N ALA A 130 -5.24 8.10 -3.24
CA ALA A 130 -6.30 9.00 -2.82
C ALA A 130 -6.58 10.08 -3.87
N LEU A 131 -7.86 10.31 -4.18
CA LEU A 131 -8.32 11.34 -5.11
C LEU A 131 -8.94 12.57 -4.41
N MET A 132 -9.12 12.46 -3.09
CA MET A 132 -9.65 13.46 -2.16
C MET A 132 -8.99 13.25 -0.78
N SER A 133 -9.16 14.17 0.17
CA SER A 133 -8.59 14.02 1.52
C SER A 133 -9.34 12.98 2.36
N GLY A 134 -8.73 12.49 3.44
CA GLY A 134 -9.37 11.55 4.37
C GLY A 134 -10.66 12.10 4.98
N ASP A 135 -10.68 13.38 5.35
CA ASP A 135 -11.88 14.05 5.86
C ASP A 135 -12.99 14.11 4.79
N GLU A 136 -12.64 14.38 3.53
CA GLU A 136 -13.60 14.37 2.42
C GLU A 136 -14.13 12.97 2.13
N MET A 137 -13.28 11.93 2.22
CA MET A 137 -13.70 10.53 2.07
C MET A 137 -14.74 10.13 3.10
N ALA A 138 -14.56 10.57 4.36
CA ALA A 138 -15.48 10.24 5.45
C ALA A 138 -16.78 11.07 5.42
N ALA A 139 -16.77 12.26 4.82
CA ALA A 139 -17.92 13.16 4.79
C ALA A 139 -18.77 13.04 3.51
N SER A 140 -18.19 12.61 2.39
CA SER A 140 -18.88 12.58 1.09
C SER A 140 -19.73 11.34 0.87
N ASP A 141 -20.95 11.53 0.36
CA ASP A 141 -21.88 10.47 -0.05
C ASP A 141 -21.82 10.17 -1.56
N SER A 142 -20.83 10.72 -2.27
CA SER A 142 -20.68 10.53 -3.71
C SER A 142 -19.26 10.77 -4.19
N GLY A 143 -18.97 10.32 -5.41
CA GLY A 143 -17.68 10.49 -6.06
C GLY A 143 -16.70 9.35 -5.81
N LYS A 144 -15.65 9.33 -6.65
CA LYS A 144 -14.56 8.37 -6.57
C LYS A 144 -13.51 8.87 -5.58
N ALA A 145 -13.32 8.14 -4.49
CA ALA A 145 -12.40 8.50 -3.41
C ALA A 145 -10.98 8.02 -3.66
N ILE A 146 -10.83 6.79 -4.19
CA ILE A 146 -9.52 6.14 -4.35
C ILE A 146 -9.44 5.48 -5.71
N LYS A 147 -8.35 5.73 -6.43
CA LYS A 147 -7.98 4.97 -7.62
C LYS A 147 -7.23 3.71 -7.20
N SER A 148 -7.71 2.54 -7.60
CA SER A 148 -7.08 1.26 -7.27
C SER A 148 -5.73 1.10 -7.98
N LEU A 149 -4.74 0.54 -7.28
CA LEU A 149 -3.40 0.29 -7.83
C LEU A 149 -3.04 -1.20 -7.79
N SER A 150 -3.27 -1.85 -6.64
CA SER A 150 -3.01 -3.28 -6.47
C SER A 150 -3.93 -3.86 -5.40
N TYR A 151 -4.30 -5.13 -5.53
CA TYR A 151 -5.24 -5.81 -4.66
C TYR A 151 -4.88 -7.28 -4.45
N VAL A 152 -5.46 -7.91 -3.41
CA VAL A 152 -5.29 -9.34 -3.16
C VAL A 152 -5.61 -10.15 -4.41
N GLY A 153 -4.68 -10.99 -4.85
CA GLY A 153 -4.86 -11.89 -5.98
C GLY A 153 -4.52 -11.31 -7.35
N ASP A 154 -4.05 -10.06 -7.42
CA ASP A 154 -3.55 -9.48 -8.67
C ASP A 154 -2.14 -9.98 -9.06
N ALA A 155 -1.59 -9.41 -10.14
CA ALA A 155 -0.26 -9.78 -10.62
C ALA A 155 0.87 -9.43 -9.64
N LEU A 156 0.74 -8.36 -8.85
CA LEU A 156 1.74 -7.99 -7.85
C LEU A 156 1.69 -9.00 -6.68
N TRP A 157 0.49 -9.35 -6.22
CA TRP A 157 0.27 -10.31 -5.15
C TRP A 157 0.89 -11.68 -5.43
N GLY A 158 0.85 -12.12 -6.70
CA GLY A 158 1.45 -13.37 -7.16
C GLY A 158 2.93 -13.30 -7.53
N LEU A 159 3.58 -12.14 -7.40
CA LEU A 159 4.99 -11.98 -7.74
C LEU A 159 5.90 -12.58 -6.66
N GLU A 160 6.64 -13.62 -7.03
CA GLU A 160 7.61 -14.32 -6.18
C GLU A 160 9.03 -14.24 -6.78
N ILE A 161 10.07 -14.50 -5.96
CA ILE A 161 11.49 -14.31 -6.33
C ILE A 161 12.39 -15.49 -6.02
#